data_AF-A0A7C4Q3P2-F1
#
_entry.id   AF-A0A7C4Q3P2-F1
#
_cell.length_a   1.000
_cell.length_b   1.000
_cell.length_c   1.000
_cell.angle_alpha   90.00
_cell.angle_beta   90.00
_cell.angle_gamma   90.00
#
_symmetry.space_group_name_H-M   'P 1'
#
loop_
_entity.id
_entity.type
_entity.pdbx_description
1 polymer ?
#
loop_
_entity_poly.entity_id
_entity_poly.type
_entity_poly.pdbx_seq_one_letter_code
_entity_poly.pdbx_strand_id
1 'polypeptide(L)'
;MEKRFQSLRVIATLFKILAVVIVIAAIIAAVVGVVSFAMSHRGMGLVRLGLFSGINFLIGGLIGGLFFYGFGELIYVLLAIEENTRAGRLPPAPPQSQ
;
A
#
# COMPACT_ATOMS: atom_id res chain seq x y z
N MET A 1 -25.09 -2.98 -5.11
CA MET A 1 -24.22 -2.05 -4.35
C MET A 1 -24.57 -0.63 -4.76
N GLU A 2 -24.92 0.26 -3.83
CA GLU A 2 -25.05 1.69 -4.18
C GLU A 2 -23.72 2.19 -4.74
N LYS A 3 -23.79 2.99 -5.81
CA LYS A 3 -22.63 3.51 -6.55
C LYS A 3 -21.57 4.16 -5.64
N ARG A 4 -21.97 4.67 -4.46
CA ARG A 4 -21.08 5.28 -3.47
C ARG A 4 -20.03 4.32 -2.88
N PHE A 5 -20.37 3.06 -2.63
CA PHE A 5 -19.42 2.08 -2.06
C PHE A 5 -18.41 1.56 -3.08
N GLN A 6 -18.79 1.61 -4.37
CA GLN A 6 -17.90 1.23 -5.45
C GLN A 6 -16.70 2.19 -5.55
N SER A 7 -16.92 3.49 -5.35
CA SER A 7 -15.83 4.48 -5.33
C SER A 7 -14.84 4.22 -4.20
N LEU A 8 -15.31 3.93 -2.99
CA LEU A 8 -14.44 3.59 -1.84
C LEU A 8 -13.62 2.33 -2.09
N ARG A 9 -14.21 1.31 -2.73
CA ARG A 9 -13.50 0.08 -3.10
C ARG A 9 -12.39 0.33 -4.12
N VAL A 10 -12.65 1.19 -5.10
CA VAL A 10 -11.64 1.63 -6.08
C VAL A 10 -10.51 2.38 -5.36
N ILE A 11 -10.85 3.35 -4.50
CA ILE A 11 -9.88 4.12 -3.73
C ILE A 11 -9.00 3.19 -2.87
N ALA A 12 -9.59 2.25 -2.12
CA ALA A 12 -8.86 1.26 -1.34
C ALA A 12 -7.88 0.44 -2.17
N THR A 13 -8.28 0.05 -3.38
CA THR A 13 -7.42 -0.66 -4.33
C THR A 13 -6.27 0.21 -4.80
N LEU A 14 -6.53 1.50 -5.10
CA LEU A 14 -5.49 2.46 -5.49
C LEU A 14 -4.47 2.66 -4.37
N PHE A 15 -4.89 2.76 -3.10
CA PHE A 15 -3.98 2.81 -1.96
C PHE A 15 -3.05 1.59 -1.89
N LYS A 16 -3.59 0.39 -2.09
CA LYS A 16 -2.79 -0.85 -2.12
C LYS A 16 -1.82 -0.90 -3.30
N ILE A 17 -2.25 -0.46 -4.48
CA ILE A 17 -1.37 -0.38 -5.67
C ILE A 17 -0.25 0.63 -5.43
N LEU A 18 -0.57 1.82 -4.92
CA LEU A 18 0.43 2.84 -4.59
C LEU A 18 1.42 2.34 -3.54
N ALA A 19 0.96 1.61 -2.53
CA ALA A 19 1.83 0.99 -1.54
C ALA A 19 2.87 0.06 -2.19
N VAL A 20 2.43 -0.82 -3.09
CA VAL A 20 3.34 -1.74 -3.81
C VAL A 20 4.34 -0.96 -4.66
N VAL A 21 3.89 0.07 -5.38
CA VAL A 21 4.76 0.92 -6.20
C VAL A 21 5.82 1.63 -5.33
N ILE A 22 5.43 2.18 -4.19
CA ILE A 22 6.34 2.85 -3.24
C ILE A 22 7.39 1.87 -2.72
N VAL A 23 6.98 0.66 -2.32
CA VAL A 23 7.92 -0.37 -1.83
C VAL A 23 8.90 -0.78 -2.93
N ILE A 24 8.43 -0.98 -4.16
CA ILE A 24 9.31 -1.32 -5.29
C ILE A 24 10.31 -0.18 -5.54
N ALA A 25 9.84 1.06 -5.60
CA ALA A 25 10.71 2.22 -5.80
C ALA A 25 11.75 2.36 -4.68
N ALA A 26 11.37 2.10 -3.43
CA ALA A 26 12.26 2.13 -2.27
C ALA A 26 13.35 1.04 -2.36
N ILE A 27 13.00 -0.17 -2.77
CA ILE A 27 13.95 -1.26 -3.01
C ILE A 27 14.93 -0.88 -4.11
N ILE A 28 14.43 -0.34 -5.24
CA ILE A 28 15.29 0.09 -6.35
C ILE A 28 16.26 1.18 -5.88
N ALA A 29 15.78 2.20 -5.16
CA ALA A 29 16.63 3.26 -4.62
C ALA A 29 17.72 2.71 -3.68
N ALA A 30 17.38 1.73 -2.83
CA ALA A 30 18.34 1.08 -1.95
C ALA A 30 19.43 0.33 -2.73
N VAL A 31 19.04 -0.46 -3.74
CA VAL A 31 19.96 -1.21 -4.59
C VAL A 31 20.88 -0.25 -5.34
N VAL A 32 20.35 0.81 -5.94
CA VAL A 32 21.14 1.85 -6.62
C VAL A 32 22.14 2.50 -5.65
N GLY A 33 21.72 2.80 -4.42
CA GLY A 33 22.60 3.35 -3.38
C GLY A 33 23.76 2.41 -3.04
N VAL A 34 23.49 1.11 -2.86
CA VAL A 34 24.52 0.09 -2.55
C VAL A 34 25.48 -0.13 -3.72
N VAL A 35 24.97 -0.27 -4.95
CA VAL A 35 25.80 -0.46 -6.14
C VAL A 35 26.70 0.76 -6.39
N SER A 36 26.14 1.97 -6.25
CA SER A 36 26.90 3.21 -6.37
C SER A 36 28.01 3.29 -5.33
N PHE A 37 27.76 2.79 -4.11
CA PHE A 37 28.76 2.70 -3.06
C PHE A 37 29.88 1.72 -3.41
N ALA A 38 29.53 0.51 -3.86
CA ALA A 38 30.48 -0.54 -4.18
C ALA A 38 31.37 -0.24 -5.40
N MET A 39 30.83 0.44 -6.41
CA MET A 39 31.57 0.73 -7.66
C MET A 39 32.38 2.03 -7.61
N SER A 40 32.20 2.87 -6.58
CA SER A 40 32.84 4.18 -6.58
C SER A 40 34.32 4.12 -6.20
N HIS A 41 35.16 4.61 -7.10
CA HIS A 41 36.59 4.87 -6.88
C HIS A 41 36.85 6.35 -6.51
N ARG A 42 35.78 7.13 -6.31
CA ARG A 42 35.80 8.57 -6.05
C ARG A 42 35.58 8.87 -4.56
N GLY A 43 36.03 10.05 -4.12
CA GLY A 43 36.13 10.48 -2.72
C GLY A 43 34.96 10.09 -1.80
N MET A 44 35.32 9.70 -0.57
CA MET A 44 34.46 9.06 0.44
C MET A 44 33.16 9.80 0.80
N GLY A 45 33.08 11.13 0.60
CA GLY A 45 31.94 11.95 1.04
C GLY A 45 30.65 11.74 0.24
N LEU A 46 30.71 11.87 -1.09
CA LEU A 46 29.54 11.69 -1.98
C LEU A 46 29.03 10.24 -1.98
N VAL A 47 29.94 9.31 -1.79
CA VAL A 47 29.67 7.87 -1.79
C VAL A 47 28.89 7.45 -0.54
N ARG A 48 29.26 7.98 0.63
CA ARG A 48 28.51 7.76 1.88
C ARG A 48 27.10 8.34 1.79
N LEU A 49 26.93 9.52 1.18
CA LEU A 49 25.61 10.13 1.00
C LEU A 49 24.68 9.25 0.15
N GLY A 50 25.18 8.60 -0.90
CA GLY A 50 24.41 7.67 -1.73
C GLY A 50 23.91 6.44 -0.96
N LEU A 51 24.77 5.84 -0.13
CA LEU A 51 24.41 4.68 0.70
C LEU A 51 23.39 5.06 1.79
N PHE A 52 23.64 6.14 2.53
CA PHE A 52 22.72 6.60 3.58
C PHE A 52 21.36 7.01 3.01
N SER A 53 21.34 7.68 1.85
CA SER A 53 20.10 8.03 1.16
C SER A 53 19.32 6.77 0.75
N GLY A 54 19.98 5.77 0.15
CA GLY A 54 19.34 4.52 -0.24
C GLY A 54 18.72 3.75 0.93
N ILE A 55 19.42 3.68 2.07
CA ILE A 55 18.90 3.04 3.29
C ILE A 55 17.71 3.81 3.87
N ASN A 56 17.79 5.14 3.94
CA ASN A 56 16.68 5.97 4.42
C ASN A 56 15.44 5.85 3.52
N PHE A 57 15.63 5.82 2.20
CA PHE A 57 14.54 5.58 1.25
C PHE A 57 13.94 4.18 1.42
N LEU A 58 14.75 3.16 1.67
CA LEU A 58 14.25 1.80 1.93
C LEU A 58 13.38 1.77 3.18
N ILE A 59 13.88 2.27 4.30
CA ILE A 59 13.16 2.26 5.57
C ILE A 59 11.87 3.10 5.45
N GLY A 60 11.99 4.33 4.95
CA GLY A 60 10.86 5.23 4.76
C GLY A 60 9.82 4.67 3.79
N GLY A 61 10.24 4.05 2.69
CA GLY A 61 9.36 3.44 1.70
C GLY A 61 8.71 2.14 2.18
N LEU A 62 9.39 1.33 2.99
CA LEU A 62 8.78 0.14 3.62
C LEU A 62 7.73 0.54 4.66
N ILE A 63 8.06 1.48 5.55
CA ILE A 63 7.11 1.98 6.56
C ILE A 63 5.94 2.67 5.85
N GLY A 64 6.22 3.58 4.92
CA GLY A 64 5.20 4.28 4.15
C GLY A 64 4.33 3.33 3.35
N GLY A 65 4.93 2.40 2.62
CA GLY A 65 4.21 1.35 1.88
C GLY A 65 3.32 0.51 2.78
N LEU A 66 3.82 0.08 3.95
CA LEU A 66 3.02 -0.65 4.94
C LEU A 66 1.80 0.17 5.41
N PHE A 67 1.99 1.47 5.69
CA PHE A 67 0.89 2.36 6.05
C PHE A 67 -0.15 2.49 4.94
N PHE A 68 0.27 2.75 3.70
CA PHE A 68 -0.65 2.87 2.56
C PHE A 68 -1.41 1.57 2.29
N TYR A 69 -0.73 0.43 2.38
CA TYR A 69 -1.35 -0.88 2.20
C TYR A 69 -2.37 -1.16 3.31
N GLY A 70 -1.96 -0.95 4.56
CA GLY A 70 -2.82 -1.12 5.73
C GLY A 70 -4.03 -0.20 5.72
N PHE A 71 -3.89 1.03 5.24
CA PHE A 71 -5.01 1.95 5.09
C PHE A 71 -6.00 1.48 4.02
N GLY A 72 -5.52 0.95 2.89
CA GLY A 72 -6.38 0.31 1.90
C GLY A 72 -7.15 -0.88 2.46
N GLU A 73 -6.48 -1.76 3.22
CA GLU A 73 -7.12 -2.89 3.91
C GLU A 73 -8.16 -2.44 4.94
N LEU A 74 -7.87 -1.39 5.71
CA LEU A 74 -8.82 -0.83 6.68
C LEU A 74 -10.11 -0.38 5.99
N ILE A 75 -10.02 0.29 4.84
CA ILE A 75 -11.21 0.68 4.06
C ILE A 75 -12.01 -0.56 3.63
N TYR A 76 -11.33 -1.61 3.16
CA TYR A 76 -11.98 -2.87 2.80
C TYR A 76 -12.71 -3.52 3.97
N VAL A 77 -12.09 -3.56 5.15
CA VAL A 77 -12.71 -4.09 6.38
C VAL A 77 -13.95 -3.28 6.76
N LEU A 78 -13.86 -1.95 6.75
CA LEU A 78 -15.01 -1.08 7.05
C LEU A 78 -16.14 -1.28 6.05
N LEU A 79 -15.83 -1.47 4.76
CA LEU A 79 -16.80 -1.77 3.73
C LEU A 79 -17.50 -3.11 4.00
N ALA A 80 -16.74 -4.13 4.38
CA ALA A 80 -17.29 -5.46 4.68
C ALA A 80 -18.23 -5.44 5.90
N ILE A 81 -17.89 -4.70 6.96
CA ILE A 81 -18.76 -4.50 8.13
C ILE A 81 -20.09 -3.85 7.72
N GLU A 82 -20.01 -2.85 6.84
CA GLU A 82 -21.16 -2.11 6.31
C GLU A 82 -22.08 -3.01 5.48
N GLU A 83 -21.51 -3.79 4.57
CA GLU A 83 -22.21 -4.75 3.73
C GLU A 83 -22.92 -5.83 4.56
N ASN A 84 -22.25 -6.38 5.59
CA ASN A 84 -22.84 -7.37 6.51
C ASN A 84 -23.99 -6.78 7.34
N THR A 85 -23.83 -5.53 7.81
CA THR A 85 -24.87 -4.86 8.61
C THR A 85 -26.13 -4.61 7.79
N ARG A 86 -26.01 -4.29 6.49
CA ARG A 86 -27.17 -4.18 5.60
C ARG A 86 -27.86 -5.50 5.34
N ALA A 87 -27.08 -6.55 5.08
CA ALA A 87 -27.61 -7.88 4.83
C ALA A 87 -28.43 -8.38 6.04
N GLY A 88 -27.96 -8.11 7.26
CA GLY A 88 -28.68 -8.47 8.49
C GLY A 88 -29.89 -7.59 8.82
N ARG A 89 -30.04 -6.41 8.20
CA ARG A 89 -31.23 -5.55 8.38
C ARG A 89 -32.38 -5.89 7.43
N LEU A 90 -32.12 -6.60 6.34
CA LEU A 90 -33.18 -7.02 5.44
C LEU A 90 -33.93 -8.21 6.08
N PRO A 91 -35.28 -8.18 6.17
CA PRO A 91 -36.02 -9.33 6.63
C PRO A 91 -35.67 -10.56 5.76
N PRO A 92 -35.67 -11.78 6.34
CA PRO A 92 -35.36 -12.99 5.59
C PRO A 92 -36.22 -13.03 4.33
N ALA A 93 -35.59 -13.37 3.19
CA ALA A 93 -36.31 -13.47 1.93
C ALA A 93 -37.52 -14.40 2.13
N PRO A 94 -38.73 -14.03 1.67
CA PRO A 94 -39.90 -14.87 1.84
C PRO A 94 -39.62 -16.25 1.24
N PRO A 95 -40.12 -17.33 1.88
CA PRO A 95 -39.85 -18.68 1.41
C PRO A 95 -40.24 -18.78 -0.06
N GLN A 96 -39.28 -19.21 -0.89
CA GLN A 96 -39.56 -19.47 -2.30
C GLN A 96 -40.55 -20.63 -2.35
N SER A 97 -41.80 -20.33 -2.72
CA SER A 97 -42.82 -21.34 -2.98
C SER A 97 -42.31 -22.22 -4.12
N GLN A 98 -41.99 -23.46 -3.79
CA GLN A 98 -41.72 -24.53 -4.76
C GLN A 98 -43.01 -24.92 -5.48
#